data_AF-A0A089M1X4-F1
#
_entry.id   AF-A0A089M1X4-F1
#
_cell.length_a   1.000
_cell.length_b   1.000
_cell.length_c   1.000
_cell.angle_alpha   90.00
_cell.angle_beta   90.00
_cell.angle_gamma   90.00
#
_symmetry.space_group_name_H-M   'P 1'
#
loop_
_entity.id
_entity.type
_entity.pdbx_description
1 polymer ?
#
loop_
_entity_poly.entity_id
_entity_poly.type
_entity_poly.pdbx_seq_one_letter_code
_entity_poly.pdbx_strand_id
1 'polypeptide(L)'
;MLKLSGKDESFINGYEDIHYHYIYPRDLEDVSRQVPHSAPTNIDGYKPVYIDMWSKLSNYWDVDEIKKSIRIIAKDFLGLYTENVEFIDIPTFEETKLSYEQDYKPFVNEN
;
A
#
# COMPACT_ATOMS: atom_id res chain seq x y z
N MET A 1 -3.80 -0.72 22.62
CA MET A 1 -3.06 -1.77 21.91
C MET A 1 -4.02 -2.34 20.88
N LEU A 2 -3.94 -1.87 19.64
CA LEU A 2 -4.73 -2.43 18.53
C LEU A 2 -4.04 -3.74 18.11
N LYS A 3 -4.77 -4.84 18.23
CA LYS A 3 -4.30 -6.17 17.83
C LYS A 3 -4.81 -6.39 16.41
N LEU A 4 -3.95 -6.16 15.43
CA LEU A 4 -4.22 -6.53 14.04
C LEU A 4 -3.97 -8.04 13.93
N SER A 5 -5.01 -8.81 13.64
CA SER A 5 -4.92 -10.25 13.43
C SER A 5 -4.83 -10.54 11.93
N GLY A 6 -3.79 -11.29 11.53
CA GLY A 6 -3.71 -11.96 10.23
C GLY A 6 -2.56 -11.48 9.35
N LYS A 7 -1.69 -12.43 8.97
CA LYS A 7 -0.61 -12.35 7.96
C LYS A 7 0.44 -11.26 8.20
N ASP A 8 1.52 -11.67 8.86
CA ASP A 8 2.92 -11.26 8.61
C ASP A 8 3.76 -11.21 9.90
N GLU A 9 3.57 -12.19 10.78
CA GLU A 9 4.53 -12.47 11.86
C GLU A 9 5.94 -12.72 11.31
N SER A 10 6.05 -13.25 10.09
CA SER A 10 7.32 -13.41 9.37
C SER A 10 7.97 -12.07 9.05
N PHE A 11 7.21 -11.07 8.58
CA PHE A 11 7.76 -9.73 8.39
C PHE A 11 8.17 -9.16 9.74
N ILE A 12 7.27 -9.14 10.74
CA ILE A 12 7.55 -8.53 12.05
C ILE A 12 8.84 -9.09 12.68
N ASN A 13 9.05 -10.40 12.61
CA ASN A 13 10.23 -11.07 13.17
C ASN A 13 11.40 -11.21 12.18
N GLY A 14 11.20 -10.87 10.90
CA GLY A 14 12.19 -10.99 9.84
C GLY A 14 13.18 -9.82 9.78
N TYR A 15 14.14 -9.93 8.85
CA TYR A 15 15.20 -8.94 8.64
C TYR A 15 14.84 -7.87 7.61
N GLU A 16 13.72 -8.03 6.89
CA GLU A 16 13.28 -7.04 5.91
C GLU A 16 12.80 -5.77 6.61
N ASP A 17 13.27 -4.63 6.12
CA ASP A 17 12.84 -3.32 6.60
C ASP A 17 11.53 -2.87 5.95
N ILE A 18 11.31 -3.28 4.70
CA ILE A 18 10.12 -2.96 3.89
C ILE A 18 9.52 -4.26 3.38
N HIS A 19 8.20 -4.38 3.48
CA HIS A 19 7.42 -5.44 2.89
C HIS A 19 6.25 -4.87 2.11
N TYR A 20 5.95 -5.50 0.97
CA TYR A 20 4.81 -5.14 0.14
C TYR A 20 3.82 -6.30 0.08
N HIS A 21 2.56 -5.99 0.37
CA HIS A 21 1.45 -6.88 0.14
C HIS A 21 0.66 -6.41 -1.08
N TYR A 22 0.27 -7.34 -1.94
CA TYR A 22 -0.38 -7.06 -3.21
C TYR A 22 -1.77 -7.67 -3.24
N ILE A 23 -2.77 -6.85 -3.57
CA ILE A 23 -4.12 -7.34 -3.85
C ILE A 23 -4.29 -7.34 -5.36
N TYR A 24 -4.58 -8.51 -5.93
CA TYR A 24 -4.79 -8.70 -7.36
C TYR A 24 -6.27 -8.66 -7.74
N PRO A 25 -6.61 -8.42 -9.02
CA PRO A 25 -7.98 -8.50 -9.50
C PRO A 25 -8.64 -9.83 -9.13
N ARG A 26 -9.88 -9.78 -8.65
CA ARG A 26 -10.67 -10.98 -8.32
C ARG A 26 -11.55 -11.42 -9.47
N ASP A 27 -11.95 -10.47 -10.31
CA ASP A 27 -12.80 -10.66 -11.47
C ASP A 27 -12.44 -9.69 -12.61
N LEU A 28 -13.19 -9.75 -13.71
CA LEU A 28 -12.98 -8.92 -14.89
C LEU A 28 -13.26 -7.43 -14.66
N GLU A 29 -14.06 -7.08 -13.65
CA GLU A 29 -14.31 -5.67 -13.32
C GLU A 29 -13.05 -5.05 -12.71
N ASP A 30 -12.43 -5.78 -11.77
CA ASP A 30 -11.20 -5.37 -11.09
C ASP A 30 -10.01 -5.19 -12.05
N VAL A 31 -10.00 -5.88 -13.20
CA VAL A 31 -8.93 -5.75 -14.23
C VAL A 31 -8.76 -4.30 -14.69
N SER A 32 -9.84 -3.52 -14.74
CA SER A 32 -9.78 -2.11 -15.11
C SER A 32 -9.15 -1.20 -14.05
N ARG A 33 -9.03 -1.69 -12.80
CA ARG A 33 -8.50 -0.96 -11.65
C ARG A 33 -7.03 -1.28 -11.35
N GLN A 34 -6.37 -2.06 -12.22
CA GLN A 34 -4.96 -2.39 -12.07
C GLN A 34 -4.10 -1.14 -12.02
N VAL A 35 -3.09 -1.16 -11.15
CA VAL A 35 -2.12 -0.08 -11.07
C VAL A 35 -1.34 0.07 -12.38
N PRO A 36 -1.11 1.30 -12.87
CA PRO A 36 -0.42 1.53 -14.14
C PRO A 36 1.09 1.28 -14.05
N HIS A 37 1.66 1.31 -12.84
CA HIS A 37 3.10 1.34 -12.59
C HIS A 37 3.78 -0.04 -12.62
N SER A 38 5.07 -0.10 -12.31
CA SER A 38 5.93 -1.29 -12.43
C SER A 38 5.75 -2.30 -11.30
N ALA A 39 4.50 -2.67 -11.01
CA ALA A 39 4.16 -3.66 -9.99
C ALA A 39 4.25 -5.10 -10.52
N PRO A 40 4.56 -6.09 -9.67
CA PRO A 40 4.70 -7.49 -10.08
C PRO A 40 3.35 -8.07 -10.53
N THR A 41 3.37 -8.87 -11.59
CA THR A 41 2.18 -9.58 -12.07
C THR A 41 1.97 -10.89 -11.32
N ASN A 42 0.71 -11.31 -11.15
CA ASN A 42 0.39 -12.66 -10.70
C ASN A 42 0.63 -13.71 -11.81
N ILE A 43 0.26 -14.97 -11.54
CA ILE A 43 0.41 -16.09 -12.50
C ILE A 43 -0.37 -15.92 -13.80
N ASP A 44 -1.44 -15.10 -13.78
CA ASP A 44 -2.31 -14.83 -14.93
C ASP A 44 -1.87 -13.58 -15.71
N GLY A 45 -0.78 -12.93 -15.28
CA GLY A 45 -0.25 -11.73 -15.93
C GLY A 45 -0.92 -10.42 -15.51
N TYR A 46 -1.79 -10.44 -14.50
CA TYR A 46 -2.43 -9.23 -13.97
C TYR A 46 -1.55 -8.53 -12.94
N LYS A 47 -1.46 -7.20 -13.03
CA LYS A 47 -0.88 -6.33 -12.00
C LYS A 47 -1.85 -6.20 -10.82
N PRO A 48 -1.36 -5.80 -9.63
CA PRO A 48 -2.23 -5.56 -8.49
C PRO A 48 -3.18 -4.38 -8.73
N VAL A 49 -4.28 -4.38 -7.99
CA VAL A 49 -5.19 -3.23 -7.81
C VAL A 49 -4.78 -2.37 -6.61
N TYR A 50 -4.21 -2.99 -5.58
CA TYR A 50 -3.68 -2.31 -4.39
C TYR A 50 -2.29 -2.80 -4.05
N ILE A 51 -1.47 -1.85 -3.56
CA ILE A 51 -0.17 -2.12 -2.95
C ILE A 51 -0.20 -1.57 -1.53
N ASP A 52 -0.08 -2.47 -0.57
CA ASP A 52 0.07 -2.12 0.84
C ASP A 52 1.56 -2.22 1.20
N MET A 53 2.10 -1.19 1.86
CA MET A 53 3.50 -1.13 2.27
C MET A 53 3.61 -1.16 3.79
N TRP A 54 4.44 -2.06 4.29
CA TRP A 54 4.79 -2.16 5.71
C TRP A 54 6.26 -1.78 5.87
N SER A 55 6.55 -0.97 6.88
CA SER A 55 7.89 -0.42 7.12
C SER A 55 8.27 -0.56 8.59
N LYS A 56 9.53 -0.94 8.84
CA LYS A 56 10.19 -0.90 10.16
C LYS A 56 11.20 0.24 10.28
N LEU A 57 11.24 1.13 9.30
CA LEU A 57 12.26 2.18 9.21
C LEU A 57 12.12 3.27 10.28
N SER A 58 10.97 3.32 10.95
CA SER A 58 10.73 4.20 12.09
C SER A 58 10.01 3.46 13.21
N ASN A 59 10.30 3.87 14.45
CA ASN A 59 9.60 3.44 15.65
C ASN A 59 8.21 4.09 15.79
N TYR A 60 7.96 5.18 15.05
CA TYR A 60 6.73 5.95 15.10
C TYR A 60 6.20 6.23 13.70
N TRP A 61 4.88 6.17 13.55
CA TRP A 61 4.20 6.56 12.33
C TRP A 61 3.97 8.07 12.33
N ASP A 62 5.00 8.81 11.95
CA ASP A 62 4.98 10.27 11.84
C ASP A 62 5.05 10.74 10.37
N VAL A 63 4.96 12.06 10.20
CA VAL A 63 4.99 12.71 8.87
C VAL A 63 6.26 12.37 8.09
N ASP A 64 7.40 12.23 8.78
CA ASP A 64 8.69 11.95 8.12
C ASP A 64 8.73 10.50 7.61
N GLU A 65 8.17 9.55 8.38
CA GLU A 65 8.04 8.17 7.95
C GLU A 65 7.09 8.03 6.75
N ILE A 66 5.99 8.78 6.71
CA ILE A 66 5.10 8.82 5.54
C ILE A 66 5.87 9.35 4.32
N LYS A 67 6.59 10.47 4.44
CA LYS A 67 7.39 11.02 3.32
C LYS A 67 8.45 10.04 2.84
N LYS A 68 9.11 9.34 3.75
CA LYS A 68 10.12 8.33 3.42
C LYS A 68 9.49 7.15 2.66
N SER A 69 8.35 6.66 3.14
CA SER A 69 7.60 5.57 2.49
C SER A 69 7.17 5.96 1.08
N ILE A 70 6.66 7.18 0.88
CA ILE A 70 6.28 7.69 -0.44
C ILE A 70 7.48 7.75 -1.39
N ARG A 71 8.66 8.18 -0.94
CA ARG A 71 9.88 8.18 -1.76
C ARG A 71 10.28 6.76 -2.18
N ILE A 72 10.15 5.80 -1.28
CA ILE A 72 10.46 4.38 -1.57
C ILE A 72 9.49 3.85 -2.62
N ILE A 73 8.18 4.03 -2.45
CA ILE A 73 7.16 3.62 -3.43
C ILE A 73 7.39 4.27 -4.80
N ALA A 74 7.68 5.58 -4.83
CA ALA A 74 7.94 6.30 -6.07
C ALA A 74 9.18 5.75 -6.80
N LYS A 75 10.24 5.42 -6.07
CA LYS A 75 11.43 4.80 -6.64
C LYS A 75 11.13 3.40 -7.17
N ASP A 76 10.50 2.55 -6.35
CA ASP A 76 10.35 1.13 -6.63
C ASP A 76 9.37 0.87 -7.77
N PHE A 77 8.26 1.62 -7.83
CA PHE A 77 7.20 1.36 -8.82
C PHE A 77 7.16 2.37 -9.97
N LEU A 78 7.55 3.62 -9.74
CA LEU A 78 7.52 4.68 -10.76
C LEU A 78 8.90 4.96 -11.37
N GLY A 79 9.98 4.44 -10.79
CA GLY A 79 11.35 4.75 -11.23
C GLY A 79 11.73 6.21 -11.01
N LEU A 80 11.04 6.91 -10.10
CA LEU A 80 11.25 8.34 -9.84
C LEU A 80 12.13 8.53 -8.62
N TYR A 81 13.14 9.40 -8.75
CA TYR A 81 13.90 9.88 -7.61
C TYR A 81 13.27 11.15 -7.07
N THR A 82 12.55 11.05 -5.96
CA THR A 82 11.78 12.15 -5.38
C THR A 82 12.57 12.83 -4.25
N GLU A 83 13.04 14.05 -4.50
CA GLU A 83 13.77 14.84 -3.51
C GLU A 83 12.84 15.38 -2.41
N ASN A 84 11.70 15.95 -2.81
CA ASN A 84 10.75 16.58 -1.91
C ASN A 84 9.37 15.92 -1.97
N VAL A 85 8.75 15.73 -0.79
CA VAL A 85 7.39 15.24 -0.62
C VAL A 85 6.67 16.22 0.29
N GLU A 86 5.57 16.78 -0.20
CA GLU A 86 4.76 17.78 0.48
C GLU A 86 3.33 17.25 0.63
N PHE A 87 2.75 17.47 1.81
CA PHE A 87 1.34 17.22 2.04
C PHE A 87 0.57 18.42 1.51
N ILE A 88 -0.30 18.19 0.53
CA ILE A 88 -1.15 19.23 -0.05
C ILE A 88 -2.34 19.50 0.87
N ASP A 89 -2.89 18.44 1.46
CA ASP A 89 -4.00 18.49 2.39
C ASP A 89 -4.00 17.25 3.31
N ILE A 90 -4.76 17.30 4.39
CA ILE A 90 -5.06 16.18 5.27
C ILE A 90 -6.57 15.95 5.24
N PRO A 91 -7.04 14.81 4.69
CA PRO A 91 -8.47 14.56 4.60
C PRO A 91 -9.10 14.49 6.00
N THR A 92 -10.35 14.93 6.08
CA THR A 92 -11.16 14.76 7.28
C THR A 92 -11.44 13.27 7.53
N PHE A 93 -11.92 12.96 8.74
CA PHE A 93 -12.33 11.61 9.09
C PHE A 93 -13.42 11.08 8.14
N GLU A 94 -14.42 11.90 7.80
CA GLU A 94 -15.52 11.47 6.92
C GLU A 94 -15.05 11.23 5.48
N GLU A 95 -14.16 12.07 4.95
CA GLU A 95 -13.54 11.85 3.63
C GLU A 95 -12.69 10.58 3.61
N THR A 96 -11.89 10.37 4.67
CA THR A 96 -11.07 9.16 4.81
C THR A 96 -11.94 7.90 4.90
N LYS A 97 -13.02 7.95 5.68
CA LYS A 97 -13.97 6.84 5.83
C LYS A 97 -14.65 6.53 4.50
N LEU A 98 -15.11 7.54 3.77
CA LEU A 98 -15.75 7.36 2.47
C LEU A 98 -14.81 6.70 1.47
N SER A 99 -13.57 7.19 1.37
CA SER A 99 -12.55 6.57 0.49
C SER A 99 -12.23 5.14 0.94
N TYR A 100 -12.11 4.85 2.24
CA TYR A 100 -11.97 3.48 2.71
C TYR A 100 -13.13 2.59 2.25
N GLU A 101 -14.37 3.02 2.41
CA GLU A 101 -15.55 2.21 2.08
C GLU A 101 -15.72 1.95 0.57
N GLN A 102 -15.34 2.92 -0.26
CA GLN A 102 -15.53 2.87 -1.72
C GLN A 102 -14.33 2.28 -2.45
N ASP A 103 -13.13 2.62 -2.00
CA ASP A 103 -11.90 2.34 -2.73
C ASP A 103 -11.19 1.13 -2.14
N TYR A 104 -11.00 1.04 -0.83
CA TYR A 104 -10.19 -0.03 -0.23
C TYR A 104 -11.01 -1.26 0.21
N LYS A 105 -12.04 -1.04 1.05
CA LYS A 105 -12.87 -2.10 1.66
C LYS A 105 -13.38 -3.17 0.68
N PRO A 106 -13.79 -2.84 -0.56
CA PRO A 106 -14.24 -3.86 -1.49
C PRO A 106 -13.17 -4.92 -1.77
N PHE A 107 -11.88 -4.60 -1.67
CA PHE A 107 -10.75 -5.46 -2.03
C PHE A 107 -10.11 -6.18 -0.84
N VAL A 108 -10.50 -5.80 0.39
CA VAL A 108 -9.84 -6.23 1.64
C VAL A 108 -10.63 -7.34 2.33
N ASN A 109 -11.86 -7.58 1.88
CA ASN A 109 -12.61 -8.74 2.32
C ASN A 109 -12.05 -10.01 1.69
N GLU A 110 -11.41 -10.78 2.56
CA GLU A 110 -10.90 -12.14 2.38
C GLU A 110 -11.99 -13.12 1.93
N ASN A 111 -11.56 -14.16 1.22
CA ASN A 111 -12.29 -15.41 1.03
C ASN A 111 -12.92 -15.93 2.33
#